data_AF-A0AA38FUZ4-F1
#
_entry.id   AF-A0AA38FUZ4-F1
#
_cell.length_a   1.000
_cell.length_b   1.000
_cell.length_c   1.000
_cell.angle_alpha   90.00
_cell.angle_beta   90.00
_cell.angle_gamma   90.00
#
_symmetry.space_group_name_H-M   'P 1'
#
loop_
_entity.id
_entity.type
_entity.pdbx_description
1 polymer ?
#
loop_
_entity_poly.entity_id
_entity_poly.type
_entity_poly.pdbx_seq_one_letter_code
_entity_poly.pdbx_strand_id
1 'polypeptide(L)' 'ESLGLPYLSAYLQSVGSNFSHGANFDTARSTIRQQNIALRQSGFSPFSLDVQSWQFNQFKEKAIAAYKE' A
#
# COMPACT_ATOMS: atom_id res chain seq x y z
N GLU A 1 8.52 17.22 5.55
CA GLU A 1 9.26 16.53 6.62
C GLU A 1 9.51 17.52 7.76
N SER A 2 8.62 17.58 8.74
CA SER A 2 8.68 18.56 9.85
C SER A 2 8.24 17.97 11.20
N LEU A 3 7.73 16.74 11.20
CA LEU A 3 7.25 16.03 12.38
C LEU A 3 8.33 15.15 13.03
N GLY A 4 9.54 15.08 12.46
CA GLY A 4 10.64 14.26 12.97
C GLY A 4 10.40 12.74 12.89
N LEU A 5 9.38 12.30 12.16
CA LEU A 5 9.04 10.89 12.00
C LEU A 5 9.81 10.26 10.83
N PRO A 6 10.20 8.98 10.93
CA PRO A 6 10.85 8.27 9.84
C PRO A 6 9.89 8.03 8.66
N TYR A 7 10.48 7.89 7.48
CA TYR A 7 9.75 7.60 6.25
C TYR A 7 9.03 6.25 6.30
N LEU A 8 7.87 6.17 5.63
CA LEU A 8 7.16 4.92 5.41
C LEU A 8 7.89 4.09 4.34
N SER A 9 8.05 2.80 4.59
CA SER A 9 8.52 1.85 3.59
C SER A 9 7.44 1.61 2.54
N ALA A 10 7.80 1.37 1.27
CA ALA A 10 6.79 0.99 0.28
C ALA A 10 6.24 -0.41 0.59
N TYR A 11 4.93 -0.62 0.47
CA TYR A 11 4.32 -1.93 0.76
C TYR A 11 4.92 -3.08 -0.07
N LEU A 12 5.33 -2.81 -1.31
CA LEU A 12 5.95 -3.80 -2.21
C LEU A 12 7.47 -3.93 -2.01
N GLN A 13 8.05 -3.30 -1.00
CA GLN A 13 9.47 -3.40 -0.70
C GLN A 13 9.80 -4.79 -0.12
N SER A 14 10.88 -5.42 -0.61
CA SER A 14 11.15 -6.86 -0.45
C SER A 14 11.78 -7.27 0.90
N VAL A 15 12.24 -8.53 0.97
CA VAL A 15 12.91 -9.20 2.11
C VAL A 15 13.88 -8.26 2.86
N GLY A 16 13.72 -8.19 4.17
CA GLY A 16 14.50 -7.29 5.05
C GLY A 16 13.88 -5.91 5.26
N SER A 17 12.74 -5.61 4.62
CA SER A 17 12.02 -4.35 4.86
C SER A 17 11.55 -4.24 6.31
N ASN A 18 11.86 -3.10 6.92
CA ASN A 18 11.40 -2.76 8.26
C ASN A 18 10.12 -1.90 8.15
N PHE A 19 8.99 -2.48 8.53
CA PHE A 19 7.70 -1.81 8.54
C PHE A 19 7.26 -1.32 9.92
N SER A 20 8.16 -1.27 10.91
CA SER A 20 7.86 -0.77 12.27
C SER A 20 7.31 0.66 12.28
N HIS A 21 7.63 1.46 11.27
CA HIS A 21 7.14 2.83 11.10
C HIS A 21 5.95 2.94 10.15
N GLY A 22 5.46 1.80 9.62
CA GLY A 22 4.36 1.72 8.69
C GLY A 22 4.78 1.41 7.25
N ALA A 23 3.78 1.29 6.39
CA ALA A 23 3.93 0.97 4.98
C ALA A 23 3.04 1.90 4.13
N ASN A 24 3.53 2.33 2.97
CA ASN A 24 2.76 3.11 2.00
C ASN A 24 2.16 2.21 0.91
N PHE A 25 0.85 2.33 0.69
CA PHE A 25 0.07 1.60 -0.33
C PHE A 25 -0.33 2.50 -1.51
N ASP A 26 0.02 3.79 -1.46
CA ASP A 26 -0.31 4.75 -2.49
C ASP A 26 0.27 4.31 -3.83
N THR A 27 -0.57 4.45 -4.84
CA THR A 27 -0.21 4.22 -6.23
C THR A 27 -0.55 5.45 -7.04
N ALA A 28 0.41 5.89 -7.87
CA ALA A 28 0.22 7.08 -8.67
C ALA A 28 -1.00 6.90 -9.60
N ARG A 29 -1.82 7.96 -9.71
CA ARG A 29 -3.03 7.97 -10.57
C ARG A 29 -4.09 6.95 -10.15
N SER A 30 -4.11 6.55 -8.88
CA SER A 30 -5.19 5.75 -8.32
C SER A 30 -6.46 6.58 -8.15
N THR A 31 -7.61 5.94 -8.33
CA THR A 31 -8.93 6.54 -8.23
C THR A 31 -9.71 5.94 -7.06
N ILE A 32 -10.70 6.67 -6.54
CA ILE A 32 -11.56 6.14 -5.47
C ILE A 32 -12.30 4.88 -5.93
N ARG A 33 -12.83 4.90 -7.16
CA ARG A 33 -13.56 3.77 -7.76
C ARG A 33 -12.66 3.00 -8.71
N GLN A 34 -12.84 1.68 -8.78
CA GLN A 34 -12.25 0.82 -9.80
C GLN A 34 -12.63 1.33 -11.21
N GLN A 35 -11.67 1.32 -12.12
CA GLN A 35 -11.92 1.63 -13.54
C GLN A 35 -12.30 0.35 -14.29
N ASN A 36 -13.31 0.45 -15.15
CA ASN A 36 -13.77 -0.67 -16.00
C ASN A 36 -13.03 -0.75 -17.34
N ILE A 37 -11.92 -0.03 -17.47
CA ILE A 37 -11.10 0.07 -18.68
C ILE A 37 -9.63 -0.17 -18.31
N ALA A 38 -8.88 -0.75 -19.24
CA ALA A 38 -7.50 -1.15 -18.99
C ALA A 38 -6.58 0.06 -18.70
N LEU A 39 -5.57 -0.15 -17.85
CA LEU A 39 -4.53 0.85 -17.53
C LEU A 39 -3.92 1.48 -18.78
N ARG A 40 -3.65 0.71 -19.84
CA ARG A 40 -3.08 1.23 -21.10
C ARG A 40 -3.99 2.23 -21.82
N GLN A 41 -5.30 2.18 -21.57
CA GLN A 41 -6.29 3.06 -22.19
C GLN A 41 -6.64 4.24 -21.29
N SER A 42 -6.88 4.00 -20.00
CA SER A 42 -7.27 5.05 -19.05
C SER A 42 -6.10 5.86 -18.51
N GLY A 43 -4.92 5.22 -18.44
CA GLY A 43 -3.77 5.69 -17.69
C GLY A 43 -3.96 5.70 -16.17
N PHE A 44 -5.13 5.31 -15.64
CA PHE A 44 -5.36 5.25 -14.19
C PHE A 44 -4.84 3.94 -13.61
N SER A 45 -4.26 4.03 -12.42
CA SER A 45 -3.77 2.86 -11.70
C SER A 45 -4.91 1.85 -11.47
N PRO A 46 -4.63 0.54 -11.62
CA PRO A 46 -5.62 -0.51 -11.35
C PRO A 46 -5.86 -0.73 -9.85
N PHE A 47 -5.13 -0.03 -8.97
CA PHE A 47 -5.25 -0.14 -7.51
C PHE A 47 -6.10 0.99 -6.97
N SER A 48 -7.43 0.88 -7.10
CA SER A 48 -8.36 1.85 -6.51
C SER A 48 -8.34 1.84 -4.97
N LEU A 49 -9.01 2.80 -4.35
CA LEU A 49 -9.02 2.95 -2.89
C LEU A 49 -9.48 1.67 -2.16
N ASP A 50 -10.47 0.96 -2.70
CA ASP A 50 -10.93 -0.31 -2.15
C ASP A 50 -9.85 -1.41 -2.23
N VAL A 51 -9.11 -1.47 -3.34
CA VAL A 51 -7.98 -2.41 -3.50
C VAL A 51 -6.84 -2.06 -2.54
N GLN A 52 -6.48 -0.79 -2.40
CA GLN A 52 -5.46 -0.32 -1.45
C GLN A 52 -5.86 -0.63 0.00
N SER A 53 -7.14 -0.43 0.33
CA SER A 53 -7.69 -0.77 1.65
C SER A 53 -7.64 -2.27 1.93
N TRP A 54 -7.95 -3.09 0.92
CA TRP A 54 -7.84 -4.54 1.03
C TRP A 54 -6.38 -4.98 1.25
N GLN A 55 -5.43 -4.42 0.49
CA GLN A 55 -3.99 -4.67 0.67
C GLN A 55 -3.51 -4.28 2.07
N PHE A 56 -3.96 -3.14 2.60
CA PHE A 56 -3.65 -2.69 3.95
C PHE A 56 -4.16 -3.67 5.02
N ASN A 57 -5.41 -4.15 4.90
CA ASN A 57 -5.97 -5.11 5.85
C ASN A 57 -5.18 -6.42 5.84
N GLN A 58 -4.84 -6.92 4.66
CA GLN A 58 -4.01 -8.12 4.52
C GLN A 58 -2.60 -7.94 5.10
N PHE A 59 -1.99 -6.77 4.87
CA PHE A 59 -0.71 -6.42 5.48
C PHE A 59 -0.80 -6.41 7.01
N LYS A 60 -1.83 -5.77 7.57
CA LYS A 60 -2.04 -5.68 9.02
C LYS A 60 -2.19 -7.06 9.66
N GLU A 61 -2.96 -7.95 9.04
CA GLU A 61 -3.14 -9.33 9.53
C GLU A 61 -1.82 -10.09 9.55
N LYS A 62 -1.05 -10.04 8.46
CA LYS A 62 0.26 -10.70 8.36
C LYS A 62 1.28 -10.11 9.32
N ALA A 63 1.31 -8.79 9.47
CA ALA A 63 2.20 -8.13 10.42
C ALA A 63 1.88 -8.56 11.86
N ILE A 64 0.60 -8.59 12.25
CA ILE A 64 0.17 -9.07 13.57
C ILE A 64 0.55 -10.54 13.78
N ALA A 65 0.38 -11.39 12.77
CA ALA A 65 0.78 -12.79 12.85
C ALA A 65 2.29 -12.93 13.09
N ALA A 66 3.12 -12.19 12.34
CA ALA A 66 4.57 -12.20 12.49
C ALA A 66 5.06 -11.69 13.87
N TYR A 67 4.30 -10.84 14.56
CA TYR A 67 4.61 -10.41 15.94
C TYR A 67 4.21 -11.44 17.01
N LYS A 68 3.41 -12.45 16.66
CA LYS A 68 2.97 -13.50 17.59
C LYS A 68 3.85 -14.75 17.56
N GLU A 69 4.74 -14.84 16.58
CA GLU A 69 5.82 -15.83 16.49
C GLU A 69 7.06 -15.32 17.22
#